data_AF-A0A4Y8JNL2-F1
#
_entry.id   AF-A0A4Y8JNL2-F1
#
_cell.length_a   1.000
_cell.length_b   1.000
_cell.length_c   1.000
_cell.angle_alpha   90.00
_cell.angle_beta   90.00
_cell.angle_gamma   90.00
#
_symmetry.space_group_name_H-M   'P 1'
#
loop_
_entity.id
_entity.type
_entity.pdbx_description
1 polymer ?
#
loop_
_entity_poly.entity_id
_entity_poly.type
_entity_poly.pdbx_seq_one_letter_code
_entity_poly.pdbx_strand_id
1 'polypeptide(L)'
;MSTPTGPPRSRRGPSIALAIGAGLTAATLIAVAVDQVLGLSIARHALALYAPIGFDSGEAIPLFIYLYAVGGTALVFWAVILWGVWRRRRGARIVASLLVAAIATIAMPTLLFEEFGGSVYPTFWGVAGIVPVFAGLVGMIWLWMLPVARPNPPRIAAAAS
;
A
#
# COMPACT_ATOMS: atom_id res chain seq x y z
N MET A 1 -13.88 31.78 -34.01
CA MET A 1 -12.87 30.74 -33.70
C MET A 1 -12.97 30.44 -32.21
N SER A 2 -13.77 29.43 -31.84
CA SER A 2 -14.13 29.11 -30.46
C SER A 2 -13.15 28.06 -29.91
N THR A 3 -12.38 28.43 -28.89
CA THR A 3 -11.53 27.52 -28.12
C THR A 3 -12.39 26.53 -27.34
N PRO A 4 -12.19 25.21 -27.47
CA PRO A 4 -12.92 24.25 -26.66
C PRO A 4 -12.42 24.31 -25.20
N THR A 5 -13.21 24.90 -24.31
CA THR A 5 -13.02 24.79 -22.87
C THR A 5 -13.52 23.43 -22.40
N GLY A 6 -12.68 22.41 -22.50
CA GLY A 6 -12.97 21.10 -21.90
C GLY A 6 -13.14 21.23 -20.38
N PRO A 7 -14.10 20.51 -19.76
CA PRO A 7 -14.39 20.62 -18.35
C PRO A 7 -13.16 20.25 -17.49
N PRO A 8 -12.93 20.91 -16.34
CA PRO A 8 -11.80 20.62 -15.48
C PRO A 8 -11.93 19.19 -14.94
N ARG A 9 -11.05 18.28 -15.40
CA ARG A 9 -10.95 16.92 -14.85
C ARG A 9 -10.75 17.03 -13.33
N SER A 10 -11.75 16.58 -12.57
CA SER A 10 -11.81 16.81 -11.14
C SER A 10 -10.64 16.13 -10.43
N ARG A 11 -9.90 16.89 -9.62
CA ARG A 11 -8.70 16.46 -8.87
C ARG A 11 -9.00 15.49 -7.73
N ARG A 12 -10.23 15.00 -7.59
CA ARG A 12 -10.69 14.22 -6.42
C ARG A 12 -10.30 12.74 -6.49
N GLY A 13 -10.20 12.17 -7.69
CA GLY A 13 -10.02 10.72 -7.81
C GLY A 13 -8.70 10.14 -7.24
N PRO A 14 -7.52 10.81 -7.31
CA PRO A 14 -6.29 10.24 -6.75
C PRO A 14 -6.37 10.15 -5.22
N SER A 15 -6.99 11.14 -4.58
CA SER A 15 -7.20 11.15 -3.14
C SER A 15 -8.16 10.06 -2.68
N ILE A 16 -9.19 9.76 -3.48
CA ILE A 16 -10.12 8.66 -3.18
C ILE A 16 -9.42 7.31 -3.31
N ALA A 17 -8.66 7.07 -4.37
CA ALA A 17 -7.92 5.82 -4.55
C ALA A 17 -6.91 5.60 -3.41
N LEU A 18 -6.20 6.66 -3.00
CA LEU A 18 -5.28 6.63 -1.85
C LEU A 18 -6.01 6.34 -0.53
N ALA A 19 -7.17 6.94 -0.30
CA ALA A 19 -7.98 6.71 0.90
C ALA A 19 -8.53 5.28 0.95
N ILE A 20 -8.95 4.73 -0.19
CA ILE A 20 -9.38 3.32 -0.29
C ILE A 20 -8.21 2.38 0.04
N GLY A 21 -7.03 2.62 -0.51
CA GLY A 21 -5.83 1.81 -0.22
C GLY A 21 -5.45 1.84 1.27
N ALA A 22 -5.47 3.01 1.89
CA ALA A 22 -5.24 3.16 3.32
C ALA A 22 -6.34 2.46 4.15
N GLY A 23 -7.61 2.61 3.78
CA GLY A 23 -8.74 1.96 4.44
C GLY A 23 -8.68 0.44 4.36
N LEU A 24 -8.34 -0.12 3.19
CA LEU A 24 -8.12 -1.56 3.02
C LEU A 24 -6.95 -2.06 3.87
N THR A 25 -5.86 -1.31 3.94
CA THR A 25 -4.70 -1.67 4.77
C THR A 25 -5.07 -1.69 6.25
N ALA A 26 -5.82 -0.68 6.72
CA ALA A 26 -6.31 -0.61 8.08
C ALA A 26 -7.28 -1.78 8.39
N ALA A 27 -8.19 -2.10 7.46
CA ALA A 27 -9.10 -3.23 7.60
C ALA A 27 -8.33 -4.56 7.69
N THR A 28 -7.29 -4.76 6.87
CA THR A 28 -6.43 -5.95 6.96
C THR A 28 -5.74 -6.04 8.32
N LEU A 29 -5.19 -4.94 8.85
CA LEU A 29 -4.58 -4.92 10.19
C LEU A 29 -5.58 -5.25 11.30
N ILE A 30 -6.80 -4.73 11.23
CA ILE A 30 -7.87 -5.07 12.18
C ILE A 30 -8.19 -6.55 12.08
N ALA A 31 -8.30 -7.10 10.87
CA ALA A 31 -8.54 -8.52 10.69
C ALA A 31 -7.41 -9.39 11.27
N VAL A 32 -6.14 -8.99 11.11
CA VAL A 32 -4.98 -9.66 11.72
C VAL A 32 -5.09 -9.64 13.25
N ALA A 33 -5.48 -8.49 13.83
CA ALA A 33 -5.67 -8.38 15.28
C ALA A 33 -6.80 -9.27 15.80
N VAL A 34 -7.91 -9.35 15.05
CA VAL A 34 -9.01 -10.26 15.38
C VAL A 34 -8.56 -11.72 15.30
N ASP A 35 -7.82 -12.10 14.24
CA ASP A 35 -7.30 -13.46 14.08
C ASP A 35 -6.33 -13.85 15.21
N GLN A 36 -5.47 -12.91 15.62
CA GLN A 36 -4.54 -13.09 16.75
C GLN A 36 -5.28 -13.30 18.07
N VAL A 37 -6.26 -12.45 18.38
CA VAL A 37 -7.01 -12.52 19.64
C VAL A 37 -7.85 -13.79 19.71
N LEU A 38 -8.43 -14.20 18.58
CA LEU A 38 -9.28 -15.38 18.51
C LEU A 38 -8.49 -16.68 18.28
N GLY A 39 -7.17 -16.61 18.06
CA GLY A 39 -6.32 -17.77 17.81
C GLY A 39 -6.81 -18.63 16.63
N LEU A 40 -7.25 -17.96 15.56
CA LEU A 40 -7.95 -18.62 14.46
C LEU A 40 -6.97 -19.18 13.43
N SER A 41 -6.87 -18.53 12.27
CA SER A 41 -6.35 -19.17 11.08
C SER A 41 -4.83 -19.20 11.05
N ILE A 42 -4.13 -18.12 11.42
CA ILE A 42 -2.66 -18.09 11.42
C ILE A 42 -2.12 -19.03 12.50
N ALA A 43 -2.67 -18.97 13.71
CA ALA A 43 -2.21 -19.80 14.82
C ALA A 43 -2.42 -21.30 14.56
N ARG A 44 -3.58 -21.69 14.00
CA ARG A 44 -3.86 -23.09 13.65
C ARG A 44 -3.00 -23.58 12.48
N HIS A 45 -2.78 -22.73 11.48
CA HIS A 45 -1.93 -23.06 10.33
C HIS A 45 -0.47 -23.22 10.75
N ALA A 46 0.05 -22.30 11.56
CA ALA A 46 1.38 -22.42 12.14
C ALA A 46 1.51 -23.71 12.96
N LEU A 47 0.56 -24.00 13.85
CA LEU A 47 0.60 -25.25 14.62
C LEU A 47 0.61 -26.49 13.71
N ALA A 48 -0.20 -26.51 12.65
CA ALA A 48 -0.20 -27.64 11.71
C ALA A 48 1.13 -27.79 10.95
N LEU A 49 1.79 -26.68 10.62
CA LEU A 49 3.04 -26.65 9.87
C LEU A 49 4.26 -27.03 10.75
N TYR A 50 4.26 -26.56 12.01
CA TYR A 50 5.40 -26.66 12.93
C TYR A 50 5.28 -27.81 13.94
N ALA A 51 4.08 -28.34 14.22
CA ALA A 51 3.93 -29.50 15.14
C ALA A 51 4.74 -30.74 14.74
N PRO A 52 4.88 -31.13 13.44
CA PRO A 52 5.64 -32.32 13.05
C PRO A 52 7.12 -32.28 13.42
N ILE A 53 7.67 -31.10 13.62
CA ILE A 53 9.08 -30.86 13.96
C ILE A 53 9.28 -30.47 15.44
N GLY A 54 8.23 -30.62 16.26
CA GLY A 54 8.31 -30.45 17.71
C GLY A 54 8.20 -28.99 18.21
N PHE A 55 7.72 -28.09 17.36
CA PHE A 55 7.49 -26.69 17.71
C PHE A 55 6.02 -26.43 18.07
N ASP A 56 5.80 -25.58 19.08
CA ASP A 56 4.50 -25.31 19.66
C ASP A 56 3.82 -24.06 19.06
N SER A 57 2.59 -23.76 19.51
CA SER A 57 1.79 -22.59 19.08
C SER A 57 2.44 -21.22 19.30
N GLY A 58 3.57 -21.14 20.02
CA GLY A 58 4.36 -19.91 20.20
C GLY A 58 4.95 -19.38 18.88
N GLU A 59 5.17 -20.24 17.89
CA GLU A 59 5.71 -19.86 16.58
C GLU A 59 4.74 -19.02 15.73
N ALA A 60 3.48 -18.86 16.18
CA ALA A 60 2.55 -17.94 15.53
C ALA A 60 2.90 -16.46 15.78
N ILE A 61 3.59 -16.13 16.87
CA ILE A 61 3.85 -14.73 17.28
C ILE A 61 4.70 -13.96 16.25
N PRO A 62 5.84 -14.50 15.76
CA PRO A 62 6.63 -13.84 14.72
C PRO A 62 5.85 -13.54 13.44
N LEU A 63 4.93 -14.44 13.05
CA LEU A 63 4.06 -14.28 11.89
C LEU A 63 3.13 -13.07 12.04
N PHE A 64 2.51 -12.91 13.21
CA PHE A 64 1.70 -11.73 13.52
C PHE A 64 2.54 -10.45 13.52
N ILE A 65 3.70 -10.46 14.18
CA ILE A 65 4.61 -9.30 14.22
C ILE A 65 4.97 -8.85 12.81
N TYR A 66 5.29 -9.79 11.93
CA TYR A 66 5.61 -9.49 10.54
C TYR A 66 4.43 -8.86 9.79
N LEU A 67 3.21 -9.40 9.92
CA LEU A 67 2.01 -8.81 9.29
C LEU A 67 1.72 -7.39 9.82
N TYR A 68 1.90 -7.15 11.11
CA TYR A 68 1.79 -5.79 11.67
C TYR A 68 2.87 -4.85 11.13
N ALA A 69 4.11 -5.33 11.01
CA ALA A 69 5.20 -4.54 10.45
C ALA A 69 4.92 -4.16 8.99
N VAL A 70 4.47 -5.12 8.18
CA VAL A 70 4.10 -4.91 6.77
C VAL A 70 2.94 -3.91 6.67
N GLY A 71 1.83 -4.16 7.36
CA GLY A 71 0.65 -3.29 7.29
C GLY A 71 0.89 -1.91 7.90
N GLY A 72 1.63 -1.83 9.00
CA GLY A 72 2.04 -0.57 9.64
C GLY A 72 2.92 0.26 8.72
N THR A 73 3.91 -0.36 8.07
CA THR A 73 4.76 0.30 7.07
C THR A 73 3.94 0.80 5.89
N ALA A 74 3.00 -0.02 5.40
CA ALA A 74 2.10 0.38 4.32
C ALA A 74 1.25 1.60 4.73
N LEU A 75 0.70 1.65 5.94
CA LEU A 75 -0.03 2.82 6.45
C LEU A 75 0.83 4.08 6.51
N VAL A 76 2.07 3.97 7.00
CA VAL A 76 3.01 5.10 7.02
C VAL A 76 3.26 5.61 5.59
N PHE A 77 3.43 4.71 4.63
CA PHE A 77 3.66 5.09 3.24
C PHE A 77 2.43 5.74 2.60
N TRP A 78 1.23 5.23 2.87
CA TRP A 78 0.00 5.89 2.45
C TRP A 78 -0.09 7.32 2.98
N ALA A 79 0.25 7.54 4.26
CA ALA A 79 0.26 8.87 4.86
C ALA A 79 1.28 9.80 4.18
N VAL A 80 2.49 9.31 3.89
CA VAL A 80 3.53 10.08 3.17
C VAL A 80 3.08 10.45 1.76
N ILE A 81 2.45 9.53 1.03
CA ILE A 81 1.95 9.80 -0.33
C ILE A 81 0.81 10.81 -0.28
N LEU A 82 -0.16 10.65 0.65
CA LEU A 82 -1.26 11.60 0.84
C LEU A 82 -0.74 13.02 1.13
N TRP A 83 0.23 13.11 2.05
CA TRP A 83 0.89 14.36 2.39
C TRP A 83 1.58 14.96 1.16
N GLY A 84 2.36 14.17 0.42
CA GLY A 84 3.06 14.61 -0.78
C GLY A 84 2.12 15.17 -1.87
N VAL A 85 0.97 14.51 -2.07
CA VAL A 85 -0.09 14.97 -2.97
C VAL A 85 -0.69 16.29 -2.48
N TRP A 86 -0.97 16.42 -1.18
CA TRP A 86 -1.48 17.66 -0.59
C TRP A 86 -0.50 18.84 -0.76
N ARG A 87 0.81 18.61 -0.57
CA ARG A 87 1.83 19.66 -0.71
C ARG A 87 2.29 19.92 -2.15
N ARG A 88 1.74 19.23 -3.15
CA ARG A 88 2.06 19.37 -4.59
C ARG A 88 3.57 19.35 -4.91
N ARG A 89 4.36 18.54 -4.19
CA ARG A 89 5.80 18.48 -4.42
C ARG A 89 6.11 17.71 -5.70
N ARG A 90 7.00 18.25 -6.54
CA ARG A 90 7.43 17.61 -7.81
C ARG A 90 8.07 16.23 -7.60
N GLY A 91 8.67 16.00 -6.44
CA GLY A 91 9.27 14.72 -6.06
C GLY A 91 8.30 13.64 -5.57
N ALA A 92 7.01 13.96 -5.41
CA ALA A 92 6.02 13.01 -4.87
C ALA A 92 5.88 11.74 -5.72
N ARG A 93 6.17 11.82 -7.02
CA ARG A 93 6.13 10.66 -7.94
C ARG A 93 7.23 9.65 -7.68
N ILE A 94 8.47 10.14 -7.56
CA ILE A 94 9.64 9.29 -7.31
C ILE A 94 9.50 8.63 -5.94
N VAL A 95 9.10 9.41 -4.93
CA VAL A 95 8.86 8.89 -3.57
C VAL A 95 7.75 7.84 -3.60
N ALA A 96 6.60 8.11 -4.22
CA ALA A 96 5.52 7.12 -4.30
C ALA A 96 5.97 5.82 -4.99
N SER A 97 6.73 5.90 -6.09
CA SER A 97 7.25 4.73 -6.79
C SER A 97 8.20 3.90 -5.92
N LEU A 98 9.12 4.55 -5.21
CA LEU A 98 10.03 3.86 -4.29
C LEU A 98 9.28 3.19 -3.13
N LEU A 99 8.26 3.86 -2.60
CA LEU A 99 7.44 3.34 -1.50
C LEU A 99 6.59 2.14 -1.93
N VAL A 100 5.97 2.18 -3.12
CA VAL A 100 5.21 1.03 -3.67
C VAL A 100 6.15 -0.15 -3.91
N ALA A 101 7.33 0.09 -4.50
CA ALA A 101 8.31 -0.96 -4.72
C ALA A 101 8.77 -1.59 -3.38
N ALA A 102 9.05 -0.77 -2.37
CA ALA A 102 9.44 -1.25 -1.05
C ALA A 102 8.35 -2.11 -0.39
N ILE A 103 7.07 -1.68 -0.41
CA ILE A 103 5.97 -2.51 0.12
C ILE A 103 5.83 -3.80 -0.67
N ALA A 104 5.93 -3.75 -2.00
CA ALA A 104 5.83 -4.94 -2.84
C ALA A 104 6.90 -5.98 -2.45
N THR A 105 8.15 -5.55 -2.30
CA THR A 105 9.26 -6.40 -1.85
C THR A 105 9.02 -6.96 -0.45
N ILE A 106 8.55 -6.12 0.48
CA ILE A 106 8.28 -6.53 1.85
C ILE A 106 7.09 -7.49 1.93
N ALA A 107 6.09 -7.38 1.05
CA ALA A 107 4.89 -8.21 1.08
C ALA A 107 5.05 -9.55 0.35
N MET A 108 5.95 -9.65 -0.63
CA MET A 108 6.16 -10.89 -1.41
C MET A 108 6.41 -12.16 -0.59
N PRO A 109 7.17 -12.14 0.53
CA PRO A 109 7.37 -13.32 1.36
C PRO A 109 6.06 -13.93 1.90
N THR A 110 4.99 -13.14 2.09
CA THR A 110 3.68 -13.67 2.51
C THR A 110 3.07 -14.69 1.54
N LEU A 111 3.47 -14.65 0.27
CA LEU A 111 3.01 -15.59 -0.76
C LEU A 111 4.05 -16.66 -1.10
N LEU A 112 5.32 -16.26 -1.13
CA LEU A 112 6.36 -17.05 -1.79
C LEU A 112 7.15 -17.91 -0.83
N PHE A 113 7.06 -17.65 0.48
CA PHE A 113 7.84 -18.41 1.44
C PHE A 113 7.11 -19.69 1.79
N GLU A 114 7.83 -20.79 1.59
CA GLU A 114 7.45 -22.13 1.98
C GLU A 114 8.45 -22.63 3.01
N GLU A 115 7.94 -23.21 4.08
CA GLU A 115 8.72 -23.86 5.11
C GLU A 115 8.13 -25.25 5.34
N PHE A 116 9.01 -26.25 5.59
CA PHE A 116 8.60 -27.62 5.93
C PHE A 116 7.60 -28.26 4.94
N GLY A 117 7.69 -27.90 3.66
CA GLY A 117 6.84 -28.44 2.60
C GLY A 117 5.44 -27.81 2.50
N GLY A 118 5.19 -26.69 3.17
CA GLY A 118 3.95 -25.92 3.05
C GLY A 118 4.19 -24.42 3.06
N SER A 119 3.20 -23.64 2.62
CA SER A 119 3.29 -22.17 2.69
C SER A 119 3.31 -21.70 4.13
N VAL A 120 4.17 -20.72 4.43
CA VAL A 120 4.32 -20.14 5.77
C VAL A 120 3.03 -19.47 6.24
N TYR A 121 2.30 -18.82 5.34
CA TYR A 121 1.02 -18.18 5.64
C TYR A 121 -0.14 -18.96 5.03
N PRO A 122 -1.32 -18.96 5.68
CA PRO A 122 -2.55 -19.38 5.02
C PRO A 122 -2.77 -18.55 3.76
N THR A 123 -3.23 -19.19 2.68
CA THR A 123 -3.43 -18.55 1.37
C THR A 123 -4.22 -17.24 1.46
N PHE A 124 -5.24 -17.20 2.33
CA PHE A 124 -6.03 -15.99 2.56
C PHE A 124 -5.17 -14.80 3.02
N TRP A 125 -4.27 -15.00 3.98
CA TRP A 125 -3.40 -13.94 4.49
C TRP A 125 -2.27 -13.59 3.53
N GLY A 126 -1.78 -14.58 2.78
CA GLY A 126 -0.87 -14.33 1.66
C GLY A 126 -1.47 -13.38 0.63
N VAL A 127 -2.73 -13.61 0.22
CA VAL A 127 -3.44 -12.72 -0.72
C VAL A 127 -3.75 -11.37 -0.08
N ALA A 128 -4.25 -11.36 1.16
CA ALA A 128 -4.59 -10.12 1.87
C ALA A 128 -3.38 -9.20 2.05
N GLY A 129 -2.17 -9.76 2.21
CA GLY A 129 -0.91 -9.02 2.31
C GLY A 129 -0.54 -8.23 1.05
N ILE A 130 -1.02 -8.62 -0.14
CA ILE A 130 -0.70 -7.96 -1.42
C ILE A 130 -1.75 -6.93 -1.82
N VAL A 131 -2.96 -6.99 -1.25
CA VAL A 131 -4.03 -6.02 -1.55
C VAL A 131 -3.53 -4.56 -1.44
N PRO A 132 -2.76 -4.17 -0.40
CA PRO A 132 -2.17 -2.83 -0.32
C PRO A 132 -1.20 -2.52 -1.47
N VAL A 133 -0.44 -3.50 -1.96
CA VAL A 133 0.51 -3.35 -3.07
C VAL A 133 -0.23 -3.05 -4.37
N PHE A 134 -1.31 -3.79 -4.66
CA PHE A 134 -2.13 -3.54 -5.86
C PHE A 134 -2.82 -2.17 -5.80
N ALA A 135 -3.37 -1.80 -4.64
CA ALA A 135 -3.92 -0.46 -4.46
C ALA A 135 -2.84 0.63 -4.67
N GLY A 136 -1.63 0.41 -4.16
CA GLY A 136 -0.49 1.31 -4.31
C GLY A 136 -0.07 1.47 -5.78
N LEU A 137 0.01 0.37 -6.51
CA LEU A 137 0.27 0.34 -7.95
C LEU A 137 -0.77 1.14 -8.74
N VAL A 138 -2.06 0.94 -8.46
CA VAL A 138 -3.15 1.69 -9.10
C VAL A 138 -3.01 3.19 -8.81
N GLY A 139 -2.78 3.56 -7.55
CA GLY A 139 -2.55 4.95 -7.15
C GLY A 139 -1.33 5.58 -7.83
N MET A 140 -0.24 4.81 -7.96
CA MET A 140 0.97 5.24 -8.67
C MET A 140 0.70 5.49 -10.16
N ILE A 141 0.08 4.53 -10.85
CA ILE A 141 -0.27 4.66 -12.28
C ILE A 141 -1.10 5.92 -12.50
N TRP A 142 -2.11 6.15 -11.66
CA TRP A 142 -2.93 7.35 -11.71
C TRP A 142 -2.15 8.64 -11.46
N LEU A 143 -1.24 8.65 -10.48
CA LEU A 143 -0.39 9.81 -10.18
C LEU A 143 0.53 10.19 -11.36
N TRP A 144 1.02 9.18 -12.08
CA TRP A 144 1.84 9.33 -13.27
C TRP A 144 1.04 9.78 -14.49
N MET A 145 -0.21 9.34 -14.62
CA MET A 145 -1.12 9.75 -15.70
C MET A 145 -1.64 11.19 -15.59
N LEU A 146 -1.57 11.82 -14.41
CA LEU A 146 -1.97 13.22 -14.26
C LEU A 146 -0.96 14.18 -14.90
N PRO A 147 -1.37 15.16 -15.73
CA PRO A 147 -0.47 16.18 -16.23
C PRO A 147 0.07 17.04 -15.08
N VAL A 148 1.39 17.13 -14.93
CA VAL A 148 1.99 18.13 -14.02
C VAL A 148 1.65 19.49 -14.62
N ALA A 149 0.86 20.30 -13.91
CA ALA A 149 0.62 21.68 -14.30
C ALA A 149 2.00 22.36 -14.44
N ARG A 150 2.37 22.74 -15.67
CA ARG A 150 3.60 23.49 -15.90
C ARG A 150 3.50 24.77 -15.07
N PRO A 151 4.56 25.18 -14.35
CA PRO A 151 4.57 26.50 -13.73
C PRO A 151 4.28 27.52 -14.83
N ASN A 152 3.31 28.41 -14.59
CA ASN A 152 3.07 29.53 -15.51
C ASN A 152 4.43 30.22 -15.72
N PRO A 153 4.86 30.44 -16.98
CA PRO A 153 6.04 31.25 -17.20
C PRO A 153 5.84 32.59 -16.49
N PRO A 154 6.90 33.19 -15.92
CA PRO A 154 6.79 34.50 -15.32
C PRO A 154 6.10 35.40 -16.34
N ARG A 155 5.00 36.04 -15.92
CA ARG A 155 4.44 37.16 -16.66
C ARG A 155 5.53 38.22 -16.64
N ILE A 156 6.43 38.17 -17.62
CA ILE A 156 7.25 39.31 -17.97
C ILE A 156 6.20 40.32 -18.40
N ALA A 157 5.87 41.21 -17.46
CA ALA A 157 4.95 42.29 -17.70
C ALA A 157 5.47 42.99 -18.96
N ALA A 158 4.64 43.01 -19.99
CA ALA A 158 4.72 43.98 -21.05
C ALA A 158 4.49 45.36 -20.40
N ALA A 159 5.50 45.85 -19.68
CA ALA A 159 5.65 47.25 -19.33
C ALA A 159 6.38 47.89 -20.53
N ALA A 160 5.65 47.96 -21.64
CA ALA A 160 6.04 48.69 -22.83
C ALA A 160 4.75 49.31 -23.39
N SER A 161 4.28 50.35 -22.71
CA SER A 161 3.38 51.37 -23.23
C SER A 161 3.44 52.58 -22.32
#